data_AF-A0A962F0N2-F1
#
_entry.id   AF-A0A962F0N2-F1
#
_cell.length_a   1.000
_cell.length_b   1.000
_cell.length_c   1.000
_cell.angle_alpha   90.00
_cell.angle_beta   90.00
_cell.angle_gamma   90.00
#
_symmetry.space_group_name_H-M   'P 1'
#
loop_
_entity.id
_entity.type
_entity.pdbx_description
1 polymer ?
#
loop_
_entity_poly.entity_id
_entity_poly.type
_entity_poly.pdbx_seq_one_letter_code
_entity_poly.pdbx_strand_id
1 'polypeptide(L)'
;MGGIATATLVWLSLGLLIYVVVLFVIHRGVRRKQVGREHDLSEFFISGRDLDLKTAIATLGATEIGLITIAYNAQKGFNAGFSAFHIGIAALIGCLAVGLTGFVVKPVRAAGVMTLPEYYGERYGQDVRVFGA
;
A
#
# COMPACT_ATOMS: atom_id res chain seq x y z
N MET A 1 23.48 1.41 -35.79
CA MET A 1 22.33 1.48 -34.86
C MET A 1 22.40 0.47 -33.69
N GLY A 2 23.30 -0.54 -33.70
CA GLY A 2 23.39 -1.53 -32.61
C GLY A 2 24.09 -1.06 -31.31
N GLY A 3 25.05 -0.14 -31.38
CA GLY A 3 25.85 0.27 -30.20
C GLY A 3 25.13 1.14 -29.17
N ILE A 4 24.15 1.95 -29.60
CA ILE A 4 23.39 2.83 -28.69
C ILE A 4 22.38 1.99 -27.88
N ALA A 5 21.73 1.01 -28.51
CA ALA A 5 20.78 0.11 -27.85
C ALA A 5 21.46 -0.80 -26.82
N THR A 6 22.66 -1.29 -27.10
CA THR A 6 23.42 -2.08 -26.11
C THR A 6 23.86 -1.22 -24.93
N ALA A 7 24.32 0.01 -25.18
CA ALA A 7 24.73 0.91 -24.10
C ALA A 7 23.55 1.29 -23.19
N THR A 8 22.38 1.62 -23.75
CA THR A 8 21.19 1.94 -22.94
C THR A 8 20.71 0.74 -22.11
N LEU A 9 20.71 -0.47 -22.67
CA LEU A 9 20.38 -1.69 -21.93
C LEU A 9 21.36 -1.96 -20.77
N VAL A 10 22.64 -1.69 -20.98
CA VAL A 10 23.66 -1.80 -19.91
C VAL A 10 23.39 -0.78 -18.80
N TRP A 11 23.09 0.48 -19.12
CA TRP A 11 22.75 1.47 -18.10
C TRP A 11 21.46 1.15 -17.34
N LEU A 12 20.43 0.66 -18.03
CA LEU A 12 19.17 0.24 -17.40
C LEU A 12 19.37 -0.97 -16.47
N SER A 13 20.16 -1.96 -16.91
CA SER A 13 20.45 -3.14 -16.08
C SER A 13 21.31 -2.79 -14.86
N LEU A 14 22.31 -1.92 -15.01
CA LEU A 14 23.08 -1.40 -13.88
C LEU A 14 22.20 -0.61 -12.90
N GLY A 15 21.30 0.24 -13.40
CA GLY A 15 20.34 0.98 -12.58
C GLY A 15 19.39 0.07 -11.81
N LEU A 16 18.85 -0.96 -12.47
CA LEU A 16 18.01 -1.98 -11.83
C LEU A 16 18.78 -2.74 -10.75
N LEU A 17 20.02 -3.14 -11.04
CA LEU A 17 20.87 -3.84 -10.09
C LEU A 17 21.13 -2.98 -8.85
N ILE A 18 21.49 -1.70 -9.03
CA ILE A 18 21.67 -0.75 -7.92
C ILE A 18 20.38 -0.63 -7.10
N TYR A 19 19.23 -0.47 -7.76
CA TYR A 19 17.93 -0.38 -7.08
C TYR A 19 17.64 -1.61 -6.20
N VAL A 20 17.82 -2.82 -6.75
CA VAL A 20 17.61 -4.08 -6.00
C VAL A 20 18.61 -4.22 -4.86
N VAL A 21 19.88 -3.86 -5.07
CA VAL A 21 20.90 -3.89 -4.00
C VAL A 21 20.56 -2.93 -2.88
N VAL A 22 20.13 -1.70 -3.20
CA VAL A 22 19.70 -0.72 -2.20
C VAL A 22 18.52 -1.24 -1.39
N LEU A 23 17.48 -1.79 -2.06
CA LEU A 23 16.35 -2.41 -1.37
C LEU A 23 16.80 -3.57 -0.46
N PHE A 24 17.73 -4.40 -0.93
CA PHE A 24 18.25 -5.51 -0.14
C PHE A 24 19.03 -5.03 1.10
N VAL A 25 19.85 -3.99 0.96
CA VAL A 25 20.59 -3.38 2.08
C VAL A 25 19.64 -2.77 3.10
N ILE A 26 18.63 -2.02 2.64
CA ILE A 26 17.59 -1.46 3.51
C ILE A 26 16.83 -2.59 4.22
N HIS A 27 16.40 -3.61 3.48
CA HIS A 27 15.70 -4.76 4.05
C HIS A 27 16.53 -5.46 5.12
N ARG A 28 17.83 -5.67 4.88
CA ARG A 28 18.73 -6.25 5.91
C ARG A 28 18.89 -5.34 7.11
N GLY A 29 19.01 -4.04 6.92
CA GLY A 29 19.10 -3.06 8.01
C GLY A 29 17.84 -3.05 8.89
N VAL A 30 16.66 -3.12 8.26
CA VAL A 30 15.37 -3.20 8.95
C VAL A 30 15.19 -4.54 9.65
N ARG A 31 15.46 -5.67 8.97
CA ARG A 31 15.40 -7.01 9.56
C ARG A 31 16.22 -7.12 10.82
N ARG A 32 17.46 -6.61 10.83
CA ARG A 32 18.32 -6.63 12.03
C ARG A 32 17.69 -5.99 13.26
N LYS A 33 16.84 -4.97 13.07
CA LYS A 33 16.11 -4.31 14.16
C LYS A 33 14.84 -5.06 14.60
N GLN A 34 14.34 -5.97 13.75
CA GLN A 34 13.11 -6.72 13.95
C GLN A 34 13.34 -8.17 14.40
N VAL A 35 14.59 -8.67 14.35
CA VAL A 35 14.97 -10.02 14.81
C VAL A 35 14.47 -10.23 16.25
N GLY A 36 13.68 -11.27 16.46
CA GLY A 36 13.09 -11.62 17.77
C GLY A 36 11.70 -11.02 18.05
N ARG A 37 11.22 -10.06 17.25
CA ARG A 37 9.84 -9.52 17.34
C ARG A 37 8.86 -10.25 16.40
N GLU A 38 9.37 -11.09 15.51
CA GLU A 38 8.64 -11.77 14.43
C GLU A 38 7.77 -12.95 14.88
N HIS A 39 7.92 -13.42 16.12
CA HIS A 39 7.10 -14.49 16.68
C HIS A 39 5.76 -14.01 17.24
N ASP A 40 5.57 -12.70 17.39
CA ASP A 40 4.32 -12.13 17.86
C ASP A 40 3.42 -11.77 16.67
N LEU A 41 2.20 -12.34 16.65
CA LEU A 41 1.22 -12.09 15.60
C LEU A 41 0.78 -10.63 15.58
N SER A 42 0.73 -9.96 16.73
CA SER A 42 0.32 -8.56 16.81
C SER A 42 1.38 -7.63 16.21
N GLU A 43 2.67 -7.92 16.43
CA GLU A 43 3.75 -7.22 15.75
C GLU A 43 3.70 -7.44 14.23
N PHE A 44 3.42 -8.68 13.78
CA PHE A 44 3.41 -9.01 12.36
C PHE A 44 2.22 -8.38 11.60
N PHE A 45 1.00 -8.48 12.14
CA PHE A 45 -0.20 -8.01 11.44
C PHE A 45 -0.48 -6.52 11.62
N ILE A 46 -0.21 -5.97 12.81
CA ILE A 46 -0.62 -4.61 13.16
C ILE A 46 0.52 -3.75 13.72
N SER A 47 1.78 -4.23 13.66
CA SER A 47 2.95 -3.53 14.17
C SER A 47 2.77 -3.04 15.61
N GLY A 48 2.12 -3.85 16.46
CA GLY A 48 1.84 -3.50 17.85
C GLY A 48 0.91 -2.29 18.05
N ARG A 49 0.24 -1.82 16.99
CA ARG A 49 -0.58 -0.59 16.94
C ARG A 49 0.21 0.71 17.22
N ASP A 50 1.51 0.70 16.98
CA ASP A 50 2.44 1.82 17.27
C ASP A 50 3.00 2.50 16.01
N LEU A 51 2.24 2.48 14.91
CA LEU A 51 2.65 3.09 13.65
C LEU A 51 2.50 4.62 13.72
N ASP A 52 3.62 5.33 13.53
CA ASP A 52 3.61 6.79 13.35
C ASP A 52 2.81 7.20 12.10
N LEU A 53 2.18 8.38 12.15
CA LEU A 53 1.33 8.89 11.08
C LEU A 53 2.08 9.01 9.75
N LYS A 54 3.36 9.42 9.77
CA LYS A 54 4.15 9.57 8.54
C LYS A 54 4.37 8.22 7.86
N THR A 55 4.68 7.20 8.65
CA THR A 55 4.86 5.83 8.16
C THR A 55 3.54 5.26 7.65
N ALA A 56 2.44 5.52 8.37
CA ALA A 56 1.10 5.10 7.97
C ALA A 56 0.69 5.71 6.61
N ILE A 57 0.91 7.02 6.40
CA ILE A 57 0.63 7.68 5.12
C ILE A 57 1.55 7.14 4.02
N ALA A 58 2.84 6.95 4.31
CA ALA A 58 3.79 6.44 3.33
C ALA A 58 3.43 5.03 2.85
N THR A 59 3.09 4.12 3.77
CA THR A 59 2.71 2.75 3.39
C THR A 59 1.37 2.70 2.69
N LEU A 60 0.39 3.51 3.11
CA LEU A 60 -0.92 3.58 2.45
C LEU A 60 -0.76 4.09 1.01
N GLY A 61 0.02 5.16 0.82
CA GLY A 61 0.34 5.68 -0.51
C GLY A 61 1.08 4.64 -1.36
N ALA A 62 2.02 3.90 -0.78
CA ALA A 62 2.76 2.86 -1.49
C ALA A 62 1.87 1.69 -1.95
N THR A 63 0.83 1.33 -1.20
CA THR A 63 -0.11 0.26 -1.58
C THR A 63 -1.16 0.70 -2.60
N GLU A 64 -1.56 1.98 -2.57
CA GLU A 64 -2.54 2.54 -3.51
C GLU A 64 -1.93 2.86 -4.89
N ILE A 65 -0.65 3.28 -4.92
CA ILE A 65 0.04 3.65 -6.15
C ILE A 65 0.80 2.45 -6.73
N GLY A 66 0.07 1.62 -7.49
CA GLY A 66 0.63 0.51 -8.26
C GLY A 66 1.00 0.87 -9.71
N LEU A 67 1.74 -0.03 -10.37
CA LEU A 67 2.10 0.11 -11.79
C LEU A 67 0.87 0.25 -12.70
N ILE A 68 -0.18 -0.53 -12.41
CA ILE A 68 -1.46 -0.46 -13.14
C ILE A 68 -2.13 0.92 -12.95
N THR A 69 -2.12 1.45 -11.72
CA THR A 69 -2.70 2.77 -11.41
C THR A 69 -2.02 3.87 -12.24
N ILE A 70 -0.69 3.83 -12.35
CA ILE A 70 0.08 4.79 -13.16
C ILE A 70 -0.28 4.66 -14.64
N ALA A 71 -0.25 3.44 -15.19
CA ALA A 71 -0.54 3.19 -16.60
C ALA A 71 -1.96 3.64 -16.98
N TYR A 72 -2.95 3.30 -16.16
CA TYR A 72 -4.34 3.67 -16.37
C TYR A 72 -4.56 5.19 -16.30
N ASN A 73 -3.98 5.86 -15.29
CA ASN A 73 -4.09 7.32 -15.16
C ASN A 73 -3.37 8.05 -16.30
N ALA A 74 -2.23 7.54 -16.78
CA ALA A 74 -1.54 8.07 -17.95
C ALA A 74 -2.41 7.95 -19.21
N GLN A 75 -3.04 6.80 -19.43
CA GLN A 75 -3.94 6.59 -20.56
C GLN A 75 -5.17 7.51 -20.48
N LYS A 76 -5.76 7.66 -19.30
CA LYS A 76 -6.88 8.59 -19.08
C LYS A 76 -6.49 10.04 -19.32
N GLY A 77 -5.32 10.46 -18.85
CA GLY A 77 -4.78 11.79 -19.09
C GLY A 77 -4.53 12.05 -20.57
N PHE A 78 -4.04 11.05 -21.31
CA PHE A 78 -3.85 11.14 -22.76
C PHE A 78 -5.19 11.31 -23.51
N ASN A 79 -6.20 10.51 -23.14
CA ASN A 79 -7.49 10.50 -23.84
C ASN A 79 -8.39 11.70 -23.50
N ALA A 80 -8.43 12.11 -22.23
CA ALA A 80 -9.39 13.09 -21.71
C ALA A 80 -8.73 14.38 -21.20
N GLY A 81 -7.41 14.50 -21.27
CA GLY A 81 -6.67 15.65 -20.78
C GLY A 81 -6.98 15.95 -19.30
N PHE A 82 -7.14 17.23 -18.98
CA PHE A 82 -7.47 17.69 -17.63
C PHE A 82 -8.85 17.24 -17.13
N SER A 83 -9.76 16.83 -18.01
CA SER A 83 -11.07 16.34 -17.56
C SER A 83 -10.91 15.14 -16.64
N ALA A 84 -9.96 14.23 -16.91
CA ALA A 84 -9.71 13.03 -16.08
C ALA A 84 -9.43 13.33 -14.59
N PHE A 85 -9.07 14.57 -14.24
CA PHE A 85 -8.79 14.98 -12.87
C PHE A 85 -10.02 14.91 -11.95
N HIS A 86 -11.25 14.95 -12.50
CA HIS A 86 -12.47 14.79 -11.70
C HIS A 86 -12.50 13.46 -10.93
N ILE A 87 -11.87 12.41 -11.46
CA ILE A 87 -11.76 11.10 -10.80
C ILE A 87 -10.91 11.22 -9.53
N GLY A 88 -9.77 11.92 -9.61
CA GLY A 88 -8.92 12.17 -8.45
C GLY A 88 -9.58 13.05 -7.40
N ILE A 89 -10.31 14.09 -7.84
CA ILE A 89 -11.08 14.96 -6.92
C ILE A 89 -12.20 14.16 -6.24
N ALA A 90 -12.93 13.32 -6.97
CA ALA A 90 -13.98 12.48 -6.38
C ALA A 90 -13.42 11.51 -5.34
N ALA A 91 -12.29 10.86 -5.64
CA ALA A 91 -11.60 9.99 -4.69
C ALA A 91 -11.13 10.78 -3.44
N LEU A 92 -10.55 11.96 -3.62
CA LEU A 92 -10.12 12.83 -2.53
C LEU A 92 -11.30 13.20 -1.62
N ILE A 93 -12.43 13.62 -2.19
CA ILE A 93 -13.64 13.96 -1.42
C ILE A 93 -14.14 12.74 -0.65
N GLY A 94 -14.20 11.56 -1.28
CA GLY A 94 -14.62 10.32 -0.63
C GLY A 94 -13.71 9.95 0.55
N CYS A 95 -12.39 9.92 0.33
CA CYS A 95 -11.42 9.63 1.38
C CYS A 95 -11.47 10.67 2.51
N LEU A 96 -11.62 11.96 2.18
CA LEU A 96 -11.73 13.03 3.16
C LEU A 96 -13.01 12.90 3.99
N ALA A 97 -14.15 12.61 3.35
CA ALA A 97 -15.41 12.38 4.05
C ALA A 97 -15.30 11.21 5.04
N VAL A 98 -14.75 10.07 4.61
CA VAL A 98 -14.53 8.89 5.47
C VAL A 98 -13.56 9.21 6.61
N GLY A 99 -12.46 9.92 6.32
CA GLY A 99 -11.45 10.29 7.30
C GLY A 99 -11.96 11.25 8.37
N LEU A 100 -12.72 12.28 7.98
CA LEU A 100 -13.28 13.27 8.90
C LEU A 100 -14.42 12.72 9.76
N THR A 101 -15.36 12.00 9.14
CA THR A 101 -16.49 11.42 9.87
C THR A 101 -16.06 10.25 10.76
N GLY A 102 -15.09 9.46 10.28
CA GLY A 102 -14.61 8.26 10.93
C GLY A 102 -15.69 7.18 11.06
N PHE A 103 -16.77 7.23 10.26
CA PHE A 103 -17.91 6.34 10.43
C PHE A 103 -17.55 4.86 10.20
N VAL A 104 -16.57 4.58 9.34
CA VAL A 104 -15.99 3.24 9.14
C VAL A 104 -14.81 2.98 10.08
N VAL A 105 -13.91 3.96 10.21
CA VAL A 105 -12.63 3.77 10.91
C VAL A 105 -12.82 3.58 12.42
N LYS A 106 -13.72 4.36 13.05
CA LYS A 106 -13.96 4.29 14.50
C LYS A 106 -14.50 2.93 14.96
N PRO A 107 -15.58 2.35 14.37
CA PRO A 107 -16.09 1.05 14.82
C PRO A 107 -15.09 -0.08 14.60
N VAL A 108 -14.38 -0.09 13.46
CA VAL A 108 -13.35 -1.11 13.19
C VAL A 108 -12.19 -0.99 14.19
N ARG A 109 -11.78 0.23 14.53
CA ARG A 109 -10.74 0.44 15.54
C ARG A 109 -11.19 0.03 16.94
N ALA A 110 -12.45 0.26 17.28
CA ALA A 110 -13.04 -0.13 18.57
C ALA A 110 -13.22 -1.66 18.70
N ALA A 111 -13.48 -2.36 17.60
CA ALA A 111 -13.61 -3.82 17.58
C ALA A 111 -12.29 -4.55 17.93
N GLY A 112 -11.13 -3.91 17.76
CA GLY A 112 -9.85 -4.50 18.18
C GLY A 112 -9.39 -5.71 17.35
N VAL A 113 -10.13 -6.07 16.31
CA VAL A 113 -9.81 -7.11 15.33
C VAL A 113 -8.53 -6.79 14.54
N MET A 114 -7.85 -7.82 14.06
CA MET A 114 -6.62 -7.70 13.25
C MET A 114 -6.92 -7.73 11.75
N THR A 115 -8.07 -8.29 11.36
CA THR A 115 -8.45 -8.46 9.95
C THR A 115 -9.92 -8.11 9.71
N LEU A 116 -10.25 -7.71 8.49
CA LEU A 116 -11.65 -7.45 8.10
C LEU A 116 -12.54 -8.72 8.15
N PRO A 117 -12.07 -9.92 7.75
CA PRO A 117 -12.86 -11.14 7.90
C PRO A 117 -13.22 -11.47 9.35
N GLU A 118 -12.33 -11.19 10.30
CA GLU A 118 -12.60 -11.34 11.74
C GLU A 118 -13.74 -10.41 12.19
N TYR A 119 -13.71 -9.14 11.75
CA TYR A 119 -14.81 -8.20 11.97
C TYR A 119 -16.15 -8.74 11.42
N TYR A 120 -16.13 -9.31 10.21
CA TYR A 120 -17.34 -9.90 9.62
C TYR A 120 -17.81 -11.14 10.37
N GLY A 121 -16.89 -11.96 10.89
CA GLY A 121 -17.21 -13.11 11.72
C GLY A 121 -17.92 -12.73 13.02
N GLU A 122 -17.40 -11.73 13.73
CA GLU A 122 -18.00 -11.23 14.97
C GLU A 122 -19.37 -10.58 14.72
N ARG A 123 -19.53 -9.90 13.59
CA ARG A 123 -20.75 -9.15 13.27
C ARG A 123 -21.86 -10.00 12.64
N TYR A 124 -21.51 -10.97 11.80
CA TYR A 124 -22.44 -11.67 10.90
C TYR A 124 -22.34 -13.20 10.95
N GLY A 125 -21.39 -13.76 11.70
CA GLY A 125 -21.22 -15.20 11.88
C GLY A 125 -20.13 -15.83 11.02
N GLN A 126 -19.84 -17.11 11.30
CA GLN A 126 -18.66 -17.80 10.77
C GLN A 126 -18.70 -18.04 9.26
N ASP A 127 -19.89 -18.23 8.68
CA ASP A 127 -20.04 -18.41 7.24
C ASP A 127 -19.57 -17.16 6.48
N VAL A 128 -19.98 -15.98 6.94
CA VAL A 128 -19.62 -14.69 6.33
C VAL A 128 -18.12 -14.39 6.50
N ARG A 129 -17.50 -14.86 7.58
CA ARG A 129 -16.05 -14.77 7.76
C ARG A 129 -15.28 -15.50 6.65
N VAL A 130 -15.73 -16.69 6.26
CA VAL A 130 -15.06 -17.49 5.22
C VAL A 130 -15.31 -16.90 3.83
N PHE A 131 -16.52 -16.42 3.57
CA PHE A 131 -16.83 -15.74 2.29
C PHE A 131 -16.14 -14.38 2.16
N GLY A 132 -15.89 -13.69 3.28
CA GLY A 132 -15.24 -12.38 3.30
C GLY A 132 -13.71 -12.43 3.37
N ALA A 133 -13.11 -13.61 3.53
CA ALA A 133 -11.66 -13.84 3.55
C ALA A 133 -11.12 -14.15 2.15
#